data_AF-A0A858BS55-F1
#
_entry.id   AF-A0A858BS55-F1
#
_cell.length_a   1.000
_cell.length_b   1.000
_cell.length_c   1.000
_cell.angle_alpha   90.00
_cell.angle_beta   90.00
_cell.angle_gamma   90.00
#
_symmetry.space_group_name_H-M   'P 1'
#
loop_
_entity.id
_entity.type
_entity.pdbx_description
1 polymer ?
#
loop_
_entity_poly.entity_id
_entity_poly.type
_entity_poly.pdbx_seq_one_letter_code
_entity_poly.pdbx_strand_id
1 'polypeptide(L)'
;MPEFVVFIICILIITVFFIIELSSSERKPESPKEEVVIPSSIQEAFSSFTEALLSQKGILVESAQITDWSPLEEVAYREGIFYCYKVDYSVTTETPVGTAQGMILNSREIFEKFGLGGELTVVFYEEKEQISEVTFQPAEQIALTGGCKSYVEKRYSTPKEWQPRPEYSVYLDGISLSLWENIAGKTLPEGLIRNRTLAEGHIADRAQYVDTLENDHIKVDSCIQFGGKQERVFRIEVRGTMVENRRGIHIGSTVQELKEAYPEGLAYEENWQEQGAHYGYIAEDESTCYIAFKVEDGVISQILLTDGFGQRPFTPYDGYVDPDIRWVEVENPEQLSEKYARELYLGQHKLDSEPEQVVTQFLARSMEGYTVIKKGLLREEDRGQIQIYFAACKMPAEPGVLHLELKLEYTRIDNYMNDTAVWVVTHHRGQKREG
;
A
#
# COMPACT_ATOMS: atom_id res chain seq x y z
N MET A 1 2.77 -42.19 -80.26
CA MET A 1 2.42 -43.29 -79.35
C MET A 1 3.15 -43.23 -77.99
N PRO A 2 4.47 -42.98 -77.87
CA PRO A 2 5.12 -42.96 -76.55
C PRO A 2 4.66 -41.79 -75.66
N GLU A 3 4.39 -40.61 -76.23
CA GLU A 3 3.92 -39.43 -75.50
C GLU A 3 2.53 -39.63 -74.87
N PHE A 4 1.65 -40.40 -75.53
CA PHE A 4 0.31 -40.71 -75.02
C PHE A 4 0.37 -41.68 -73.83
N VAL A 5 1.32 -42.60 -73.84
CA VAL A 5 1.57 -43.53 -72.73
C VAL A 5 2.13 -42.79 -71.52
N VAL A 6 3.07 -41.86 -71.73
CA VAL A 6 3.62 -41.01 -70.66
C VAL A 6 2.52 -40.13 -70.04
N PHE A 7 1.64 -39.55 -70.86
CA PHE A 7 0.52 -38.75 -70.37
C PHE A 7 -0.45 -39.55 -69.49
N ILE A 8 -0.79 -40.78 -69.90
CA ILE A 8 -1.65 -41.67 -69.11
C ILE A 8 -0.99 -42.07 -67.79
N ILE A 9 0.33 -42.34 -67.80
CA ILE A 9 1.08 -42.67 -66.59
C ILE A 9 1.11 -41.47 -65.63
N CYS A 10 1.33 -40.25 -66.12
CA CYS A 10 1.30 -39.05 -65.30
C CYS A 10 -0.08 -38.81 -64.66
N ILE A 11 -1.17 -39.01 -65.41
CA ILE A 11 -2.53 -38.91 -64.87
C ILE A 11 -2.77 -39.96 -63.79
N LEU A 12 -2.35 -41.21 -64.01
CA LEU A 12 -2.50 -42.27 -63.02
C LEU A 12 -1.72 -41.96 -61.73
N ILE A 13 -0.50 -41.45 -61.83
CA ILE A 13 0.31 -41.06 -60.67
C ILE A 13 -0.36 -39.92 -59.89
N ILE A 14 -0.84 -38.89 -60.58
CA ILE A 14 -1.55 -37.77 -59.93
C ILE A 14 -2.83 -38.28 -59.24
N THR A 15 -3.58 -39.17 -59.90
CA THR A 15 -4.83 -39.70 -59.35
C THR A 15 -4.56 -40.56 -58.11
N VAL A 16 -3.53 -41.39 -58.13
CA VAL A 16 -3.11 -42.20 -56.97
C VAL A 16 -2.63 -41.30 -55.83
N PHE A 17 -1.86 -40.26 -56.13
CA PHE A 17 -1.41 -39.29 -55.12
C PHE A 17 -2.60 -38.56 -54.48
N PHE A 18 -3.56 -38.12 -55.29
CA PHE A 18 -4.79 -37.47 -54.80
C PHE A 18 -5.66 -38.41 -53.96
N ILE A 19 -5.75 -39.70 -54.32
CA ILE A 19 -6.48 -40.70 -53.53
C ILE A 19 -5.78 -40.96 -52.19
N ILE A 20 -4.44 -41.03 -52.18
CA ILE A 20 -3.66 -41.17 -50.94
C ILE A 20 -3.80 -39.94 -50.05
N GLU A 21 -3.83 -38.74 -50.62
CA GLU A 21 -4.02 -37.48 -49.89
C GLU A 21 -5.47 -37.32 -49.37
N LEU A 22 -6.46 -37.79 -50.13
CA LEU A 22 -7.86 -37.85 -49.67
C LEU A 22 -8.07 -38.90 -48.57
N SER A 23 -7.39 -40.05 -48.64
CA SER A 23 -7.47 -41.11 -47.61
C SER A 23 -6.60 -40.84 -46.39
N SER A 24 -5.58 -39.97 -46.49
CA SER A 24 -4.88 -39.41 -45.31
C SER A 24 -5.61 -38.21 -44.70
N SER A 25 -6.59 -37.64 -45.42
CA SER A 25 -7.52 -36.60 -44.93
C SER A 25 -8.79 -37.16 -44.28
N GLU A 26 -8.91 -38.49 -44.13
CA GLU A 26 -9.87 -39.04 -43.16
C GLU A 26 -9.53 -38.44 -41.80
N ARG A 27 -10.31 -37.42 -41.44
CA ARG A 27 -10.31 -36.79 -40.12
C ARG A 27 -10.17 -37.93 -39.14
N LYS A 28 -9.05 -37.95 -38.40
CA LYS A 28 -8.98 -38.71 -37.16
C LYS A 28 -10.32 -38.45 -36.47
N PRO A 29 -11.10 -39.49 -36.12
CA PRO A 29 -12.27 -39.26 -35.29
C PRO A 29 -11.74 -38.45 -34.11
N GLU A 30 -12.33 -37.26 -33.88
CA GLU A 30 -12.09 -36.56 -32.63
C GLU A 30 -12.36 -37.62 -31.57
N SER A 31 -11.30 -38.03 -30.88
CA SER A 31 -11.42 -38.82 -29.66
C SER A 31 -12.52 -38.13 -28.86
N PRO A 32 -13.54 -38.86 -28.36
CA PRO A 32 -14.60 -38.22 -27.60
C PRO A 32 -13.93 -37.29 -26.60
N LYS A 33 -14.20 -35.97 -26.72
CA LYS A 33 -13.65 -35.00 -25.77
C LYS A 33 -14.03 -35.56 -24.42
N GLU A 34 -13.05 -36.00 -23.64
CA GLU A 34 -13.29 -36.40 -22.26
C GLU A 34 -14.11 -35.27 -21.66
N GLU A 35 -15.29 -35.59 -21.16
CA GLU A 35 -16.17 -34.60 -20.58
C GLU A 35 -15.37 -33.93 -19.47
N VAL A 36 -15.09 -32.65 -19.67
CA VAL A 36 -14.23 -31.88 -18.80
C VAL A 36 -14.97 -31.75 -17.46
N VAL A 37 -14.64 -32.60 -16.49
CA VAL A 37 -15.28 -32.57 -15.17
C VAL A 37 -14.65 -31.47 -14.33
N ILE A 38 -15.39 -30.39 -14.15
CA ILE A 38 -15.02 -29.32 -13.22
C ILE A 38 -15.48 -29.74 -11.81
N PRO A 39 -14.56 -29.81 -10.82
CA PRO A 39 -14.91 -30.14 -9.45
C PRO A 39 -15.96 -29.20 -8.86
N SER A 40 -16.93 -29.74 -8.12
CA SER A 40 -18.03 -28.95 -7.53
C SER A 40 -17.52 -27.83 -6.61
N SER A 41 -16.44 -28.07 -5.87
CA SER A 41 -15.81 -27.06 -5.01
C SER A 41 -15.30 -25.84 -5.79
N ILE A 42 -14.79 -26.04 -7.01
CA ILE A 42 -14.35 -24.97 -7.89
C ILE A 42 -15.56 -24.23 -8.47
N GLN A 43 -16.61 -24.97 -8.81
CA GLN A 43 -17.85 -24.41 -9.33
C GLN A 43 -18.59 -23.53 -8.30
N GLU A 44 -18.65 -23.99 -7.05
CA GLU A 44 -19.19 -23.25 -5.90
C GLU A 44 -18.34 -22.00 -5.59
N ALA A 45 -17.01 -22.13 -5.64
CA ALA A 45 -16.10 -21.01 -5.44
C ALA A 45 -16.26 -19.93 -6.53
N PHE A 46 -16.45 -20.33 -7.79
CA PHE A 46 -16.70 -19.38 -8.88
C PHE A 46 -18.01 -18.62 -8.70
N SER A 47 -19.07 -19.32 -8.30
CA SER A 47 -20.37 -18.72 -8.02
C SER A 47 -20.27 -17.68 -6.91
N SER A 48 -19.65 -18.07 -5.80
CA SER A 48 -19.42 -17.19 -4.64
C SER A 48 -18.56 -15.97 -4.98
N PHE A 49 -17.50 -16.17 -5.77
CA PHE A 49 -16.64 -15.09 -6.26
C PHE A 49 -17.43 -14.08 -7.10
N THR A 50 -18.26 -14.58 -8.02
CA THR A 50 -19.07 -13.75 -8.92
C THR A 50 -20.13 -12.96 -8.17
N GLU A 51 -20.83 -13.60 -7.22
CA GLU A 51 -21.80 -12.95 -6.35
C GLU A 51 -21.16 -11.85 -5.50
N ALA A 52 -20.01 -12.13 -4.88
CA ALA A 52 -19.29 -11.16 -4.06
C ALA A 52 -18.84 -9.94 -4.88
N LEU A 53 -18.34 -10.16 -6.11
CA LEU A 53 -17.92 -9.08 -7.01
C LEU A 53 -19.10 -8.18 -7.43
N LEU A 54 -20.19 -8.80 -7.88
CA LEU A 54 -21.31 -8.08 -8.50
C LEU A 54 -22.26 -7.44 -7.48
N SER A 55 -22.44 -8.06 -6.31
CA SER A 55 -23.26 -7.50 -5.22
C SER A 55 -22.73 -6.17 -4.69
N GLN A 56 -21.40 -6.00 -4.62
CA GLN A 56 -20.76 -4.72 -4.27
C GLN A 56 -21.13 -3.58 -5.24
N LYS A 57 -21.59 -3.93 -6.44
CA LYS A 57 -22.02 -2.99 -7.47
C LYS A 57 -23.54 -2.95 -7.63
N GLY A 58 -24.28 -3.55 -6.69
CA GLY A 58 -25.74 -3.60 -6.69
C GLY A 58 -26.34 -4.51 -7.76
N ILE A 59 -25.57 -5.45 -8.32
CA ILE A 59 -26.03 -6.38 -9.35
C ILE A 59 -26.29 -7.74 -8.70
N LEU A 60 -27.51 -8.23 -8.85
CA LEU A 60 -27.93 -9.55 -8.37
C LEU A 60 -27.65 -10.61 -9.44
N VAL A 61 -27.01 -11.70 -9.01
CA VAL A 61 -26.60 -12.81 -9.88
C VAL A 61 -27.69 -13.89 -9.84
N GLU A 62 -28.17 -14.30 -11.01
CA GLU A 62 -29.10 -15.42 -11.13
C GLU A 62 -28.35 -16.74 -11.24
N SER A 63 -27.28 -16.77 -12.05
CA SER A 63 -26.39 -17.93 -12.17
C SER A 63 -24.98 -17.51 -12.60
N ALA A 64 -23.98 -18.21 -12.09
CA ALA A 64 -22.59 -18.05 -12.51
C ALA A 64 -21.94 -19.43 -12.58
N GLN A 65 -21.46 -19.83 -13.76
CA GLN A 65 -20.85 -21.14 -13.94
C GLN A 65 -19.61 -21.14 -14.82
N ILE A 66 -18.68 -22.06 -14.53
CA ILE A 66 -17.55 -22.33 -15.41
C ILE A 66 -18.08 -23.33 -16.45
N THR A 67 -17.97 -22.96 -17.73
CA THR A 67 -18.51 -23.76 -18.83
C THR A 67 -17.45 -24.65 -19.47
N ASP A 68 -16.19 -24.25 -19.40
CA ASP A 68 -15.04 -25.04 -19.86
C ASP A 68 -13.78 -24.57 -19.13
N TRP A 69 -12.75 -25.40 -19.10
CA TRP A 69 -11.43 -25.00 -18.64
C TRP A 69 -10.31 -25.67 -19.44
N SER A 70 -9.12 -25.09 -19.43
CA SER A 70 -7.96 -25.66 -20.12
C SER A 70 -6.73 -25.55 -19.22
N PRO A 71 -5.99 -26.65 -19.00
CA PRO A 71 -4.83 -26.64 -18.12
C PRO A 71 -3.74 -25.71 -18.67
N LEU A 72 -3.12 -24.95 -17.78
CA LEU A 72 -2.02 -24.04 -18.08
C LEU A 72 -0.71 -24.55 -17.48
N GLU A 73 -0.68 -24.76 -16.17
CA GLU A 73 0.54 -25.09 -15.43
C GLU A 73 0.20 -25.80 -14.12
N GLU A 74 1.12 -26.65 -13.66
CA GLU A 74 1.11 -27.28 -12.34
C GLU A 74 2.36 -26.85 -11.57
N VAL A 75 2.18 -26.39 -10.34
CA VAL A 75 3.24 -25.83 -9.51
C VAL A 75 3.29 -26.57 -8.19
N ALA A 76 4.31 -27.41 -8.00
CA ALA A 76 4.53 -28.11 -6.74
C ALA A 76 4.78 -27.10 -5.60
N TYR A 77 4.04 -27.23 -4.50
CA TYR A 77 4.17 -26.37 -3.32
C TYR A 77 3.95 -27.17 -2.03
N ARG A 78 4.99 -27.25 -1.18
CA ARG A 78 4.98 -28.03 0.07
C ARG A 78 4.55 -29.48 -0.15
N GLU A 79 3.41 -29.89 0.43
CA GLU A 79 2.87 -31.27 0.38
C GLU A 79 1.87 -31.48 -0.76
N GLY A 80 1.58 -30.45 -1.56
CA GLY A 80 0.56 -30.49 -2.61
C GLY A 80 0.98 -29.76 -3.90
N ILE A 81 -0.01 -29.52 -4.75
CA ILE A 81 0.18 -28.95 -6.09
C ILE A 81 -0.82 -27.82 -6.29
N PHE A 82 -0.33 -26.67 -6.76
CA PHE A 82 -1.20 -25.65 -7.33
C PHE A 82 -1.44 -25.97 -8.80
N TYR A 83 -2.71 -26.03 -9.19
CA TYR A 83 -3.10 -26.15 -10.57
C TYR A 83 -3.61 -24.82 -11.09
N CYS A 84 -3.21 -24.50 -12.31
CA CYS A 84 -3.69 -23.35 -13.04
C CYS A 84 -4.45 -23.77 -14.28
N TYR A 85 -5.66 -23.25 -14.43
CA TYR A 85 -6.49 -23.46 -15.61
C TYR A 85 -7.01 -22.13 -16.12
N LYS A 86 -7.01 -21.96 -17.44
CA LYS A 86 -7.81 -20.94 -18.10
C LYS A 86 -9.27 -21.37 -18.04
N VAL A 87 -10.19 -20.45 -17.75
CA VAL A 87 -11.62 -20.76 -17.64
C VAL A 87 -12.47 -19.97 -18.63
N ASP A 88 -13.41 -20.65 -19.25
CA ASP A 88 -14.56 -20.06 -19.91
C ASP A 88 -15.77 -20.13 -18.98
N TYR A 89 -16.57 -19.08 -18.97
CA TYR A 89 -17.63 -18.93 -17.98
C TYR A 89 -18.87 -18.23 -18.52
N SER A 90 -19.99 -18.47 -17.85
CA SER A 90 -21.28 -17.84 -18.11
C SER A 90 -21.81 -17.19 -16.85
N VAL A 91 -22.20 -15.92 -16.94
CA VAL A 91 -22.83 -15.17 -15.84
C VAL A 91 -24.15 -14.61 -16.33
N THR A 92 -25.22 -14.95 -15.61
CA THR A 92 -26.56 -14.43 -15.82
C THR A 92 -26.94 -13.60 -14.59
N THR A 93 -27.49 -12.42 -14.83
CA THR A 93 -27.90 -11.47 -13.78
C THR A 93 -29.42 -11.37 -13.76
N GLU A 94 -30.02 -11.14 -12.58
CA GLU A 94 -31.48 -11.04 -12.47
C GLU A 94 -32.05 -9.88 -13.30
N THR A 95 -31.27 -8.80 -13.44
CA THR A 95 -31.58 -7.66 -14.31
C THR A 95 -30.44 -7.48 -15.31
N PRO A 96 -30.73 -7.41 -16.62
CA PRO A 96 -29.69 -7.22 -17.64
C PRO A 96 -28.82 -5.99 -17.36
N VAL A 97 -27.51 -6.21 -17.32
CA VAL A 97 -26.54 -5.12 -17.13
C VAL A 97 -26.27 -4.46 -18.47
N GLY A 98 -26.49 -3.14 -18.57
CA GLY A 98 -26.32 -2.39 -19.81
C GLY A 98 -25.25 -1.29 -19.77
N THR A 99 -24.90 -0.78 -20.95
CA THR A 99 -24.17 0.49 -21.12
C THR A 99 -25.11 1.69 -21.00
N ALA A 100 -24.55 2.90 -20.86
CA ALA A 100 -25.34 4.14 -20.88
C ALA A 100 -26.09 4.34 -22.22
N GLN A 101 -25.64 3.68 -23.28
CA GLN A 101 -26.24 3.68 -24.62
C GLN A 101 -27.28 2.56 -24.81
N GLY A 102 -27.58 1.77 -23.78
CA GLY A 102 -28.62 0.74 -23.81
C GLY A 102 -28.22 -0.62 -24.40
N MET A 103 -26.93 -0.88 -24.61
CA MET A 103 -26.46 -2.21 -25.04
C MET A 103 -26.36 -3.13 -23.82
N ILE A 104 -26.94 -4.34 -23.91
CA ILE A 104 -26.83 -5.38 -22.86
C ILE A 104 -25.45 -6.04 -22.96
N LEU A 105 -24.78 -6.15 -21.82
CA LEU A 105 -23.45 -6.73 -21.70
C LEU A 105 -23.51 -8.25 -21.57
N ASN A 106 -22.58 -8.95 -22.21
CA ASN A 106 -22.34 -10.38 -22.01
C ASN A 106 -21.44 -10.64 -20.77
N SER A 107 -21.26 -11.90 -20.36
CA SER A 107 -20.47 -12.27 -19.16
C SER A 107 -19.09 -11.61 -19.09
N ARG A 108 -18.35 -11.60 -20.21
CA ARG A 108 -16.99 -11.03 -20.26
C ARG A 108 -17.04 -9.52 -20.13
N GLU A 109 -17.97 -8.87 -20.83
CA GLU A 109 -18.16 -7.42 -20.77
C GLU A 109 -18.64 -6.96 -19.39
N ILE A 110 -19.43 -7.77 -18.68
CA ILE A 110 -19.83 -7.52 -17.29
C ILE A 110 -18.59 -7.49 -16.40
N PHE A 111 -17.73 -8.50 -16.49
CA PHE A 111 -16.50 -8.57 -15.68
C PHE A 111 -15.50 -7.47 -16.06
N GLU A 112 -15.35 -7.17 -17.35
CA GLU A 112 -14.50 -6.09 -17.84
C GLU A 112 -14.95 -4.72 -17.31
N LYS A 113 -16.26 -4.45 -17.29
CA LYS A 113 -16.83 -3.23 -16.69
C LYS A 113 -16.44 -3.06 -15.21
N PHE A 114 -16.13 -4.14 -14.50
CA PHE A 114 -15.75 -4.13 -13.09
C PHE A 114 -14.27 -4.44 -12.84
N GLY A 115 -13.42 -4.27 -13.86
CA GLY A 115 -11.97 -4.36 -13.71
C GLY A 115 -11.40 -5.78 -13.76
N LEU A 116 -12.21 -6.78 -14.12
CA LEU A 116 -11.77 -8.13 -14.44
C LEU A 116 -11.82 -8.36 -15.95
N GLY A 117 -11.15 -7.49 -16.71
CA GLY A 117 -11.09 -7.60 -18.17
C GLY A 117 -10.38 -8.87 -18.64
N GLY A 118 -10.85 -9.42 -19.75
CA GLY A 118 -10.17 -10.51 -20.47
C GLY A 118 -10.52 -11.93 -20.01
N GLU A 119 -9.61 -12.84 -20.29
CA GLU A 119 -9.73 -14.26 -19.93
C GLU A 119 -9.47 -14.44 -18.44
N LEU A 120 -10.17 -15.36 -17.80
CA LEU A 120 -9.93 -15.69 -16.39
C LEU A 120 -9.07 -16.94 -16.28
N THR A 121 -8.19 -16.93 -15.28
CA THR A 121 -7.44 -18.08 -14.81
C THR A 121 -7.92 -18.44 -13.42
N VAL A 122 -8.28 -19.71 -13.21
CA VAL A 122 -8.45 -20.29 -11.88
C VAL A 122 -7.12 -20.89 -11.43
N VAL A 123 -6.74 -20.59 -10.19
CA VAL A 123 -5.60 -21.19 -9.50
C VAL A 123 -6.12 -21.84 -8.23
N PHE A 124 -5.91 -23.13 -8.03
CA PHE A 124 -6.35 -23.85 -6.83
C PHE A 124 -5.27 -24.79 -6.32
N TYR A 125 -5.26 -25.06 -5.01
CA TYR A 125 -4.32 -25.97 -4.36
C TYR A 125 -4.99 -27.31 -4.07
N GLU A 126 -4.33 -28.40 -4.45
CA GLU A 126 -4.75 -29.75 -4.11
C GLU A 126 -3.73 -30.44 -3.21
N GLU A 127 -4.21 -31.05 -2.13
CA GLU A 127 -3.42 -31.88 -1.25
C GLU A 127 -4.26 -33.09 -0.82
N LYS A 128 -3.75 -34.31 -1.06
CA LYS A 128 -4.44 -35.56 -0.67
C LYS A 128 -5.90 -35.61 -1.16
N GLU A 129 -6.12 -35.27 -2.45
CA GLU A 129 -7.42 -35.21 -3.12
C GLU A 129 -8.38 -34.12 -2.59
N GLN A 130 -7.91 -33.23 -1.72
CA GLN A 130 -8.69 -32.10 -1.22
C GLN A 130 -8.31 -30.82 -1.95
N ILE A 131 -9.28 -30.24 -2.64
CA ILE A 131 -9.16 -28.92 -3.28
C ILE A 131 -9.41 -27.84 -2.23
N SER A 132 -8.53 -26.85 -2.20
CA SER A 132 -8.63 -25.64 -1.39
C SER A 132 -8.06 -24.46 -2.18
N GLU A 133 -8.18 -23.25 -1.63
CA GLU A 133 -7.45 -22.07 -2.15
C GLU A 133 -7.81 -21.68 -3.58
N VAL A 134 -9.09 -21.76 -3.91
CA VAL A 134 -9.58 -21.47 -5.27
C VAL A 134 -9.61 -19.96 -5.49
N THR A 135 -8.68 -19.48 -6.31
CA THR A 135 -8.57 -18.06 -6.70
C THR A 135 -8.89 -17.88 -8.17
N PHE A 136 -9.58 -16.79 -8.51
CA PHE A 136 -9.85 -16.38 -9.90
C PHE A 136 -9.11 -15.08 -10.18
N GLN A 137 -8.32 -15.05 -11.23
CA GLN A 137 -7.49 -13.89 -11.61
C GLN A 137 -7.62 -13.63 -13.11
N PRO A 138 -7.56 -12.36 -13.56
CA PRO A 138 -7.36 -12.06 -14.97
C PRO A 138 -6.08 -12.74 -15.49
N ALA A 139 -6.16 -13.33 -16.67
CA ALA A 139 -5.02 -13.99 -17.31
C ALA A 139 -3.84 -13.03 -17.51
N GLU A 140 -4.13 -11.75 -17.77
CA GLU A 140 -3.13 -10.68 -17.86
C GLU A 140 -2.34 -10.53 -16.56
N GLN A 141 -2.99 -10.63 -15.40
CA GLN A 141 -2.33 -10.50 -14.10
C GLN A 141 -1.35 -11.67 -13.87
N ILE A 142 -1.75 -12.90 -14.21
CA ILE A 142 -0.87 -14.07 -14.17
C ILE A 142 0.32 -13.90 -15.11
N ALA A 143 0.09 -13.41 -16.33
CA ALA A 143 1.15 -13.14 -17.30
C ALA A 143 2.13 -12.05 -16.82
N LEU A 144 1.62 -10.95 -16.25
CA LEU A 144 2.42 -9.86 -15.70
C LEU A 144 3.30 -10.30 -14.52
N THR A 145 2.84 -11.26 -13.72
CA THR A 145 3.66 -11.85 -12.65
C THR A 145 4.76 -12.80 -13.13
N GLY A 146 4.81 -13.13 -14.43
CA GLY A 146 5.78 -14.07 -14.99
C GLY A 146 5.27 -15.51 -15.14
N GLY A 147 3.95 -15.70 -15.11
CA GLY A 147 3.31 -17.02 -15.20
C GLY A 147 2.81 -17.55 -13.87
N CYS A 148 2.21 -18.75 -13.90
CA CYS A 148 1.53 -19.32 -12.74
C CYS A 148 2.49 -19.70 -11.61
N LYS A 149 3.64 -20.25 -11.96
CA LYS A 149 4.72 -20.47 -10.98
C LYS A 149 5.10 -19.19 -10.24
N SER A 150 5.39 -18.11 -10.95
CA SER A 150 5.80 -16.85 -10.33
C SER A 150 4.66 -16.17 -9.58
N TYR A 151 3.41 -16.32 -10.02
CA TYR A 151 2.23 -15.91 -9.26
C TYR A 151 2.15 -16.65 -7.92
N VAL A 152 2.24 -17.98 -7.93
CA VAL A 152 2.20 -18.82 -6.73
C VAL A 152 3.38 -18.48 -5.82
N GLU A 153 4.58 -18.36 -6.37
CA GLU A 153 5.75 -17.93 -5.61
C GLU A 153 5.53 -16.54 -5.02
N LYS A 154 5.13 -15.52 -5.78
CA LYS A 154 4.93 -14.16 -5.25
C LYS A 154 3.86 -14.12 -4.14
N ARG A 155 2.74 -14.81 -4.34
CA ARG A 155 1.58 -14.80 -3.45
C ARG A 155 1.78 -15.64 -2.18
N TYR A 156 2.55 -16.73 -2.29
CA TYR A 156 2.76 -17.70 -1.21
C TYR A 156 4.23 -17.84 -0.77
N SER A 157 5.12 -16.95 -1.22
CA SER A 157 6.55 -16.97 -0.85
C SER A 157 6.76 -16.45 0.57
N THR A 158 7.56 -17.25 1.27
CA THR A 158 8.27 -17.03 2.54
C THR A 158 7.50 -16.37 3.70
N PRO A 159 6.91 -17.20 4.58
CA PRO A 159 6.43 -16.81 5.93
C PRO A 159 7.49 -16.21 6.87
N LYS A 160 8.78 -16.17 6.48
CA LYS A 160 9.88 -15.72 7.35
C LYS A 160 9.83 -14.21 7.65
N GLU A 161 9.22 -13.41 6.79
CA GLU A 161 9.12 -11.94 6.97
C GLU A 161 7.92 -11.52 7.84
N TRP A 162 6.87 -12.35 7.89
CA TRP A 162 5.57 -12.05 8.50
C TRP A 162 5.42 -12.77 9.85
N GLN A 163 6.38 -12.56 10.73
CA GLN A 163 6.26 -13.00 12.13
C GLN A 163 5.42 -12.00 12.91
N PRO A 164 4.61 -12.46 13.89
CA PRO A 164 3.90 -11.56 14.78
C PRO A 164 4.87 -10.51 15.31
N ARG A 165 4.46 -9.25 15.28
CA ARG A 165 5.27 -8.13 15.78
C ARG A 165 4.63 -7.61 17.06
N PRO A 166 5.05 -8.08 18.23
CA PRO A 166 4.38 -7.72 19.47
C PRO A 166 4.46 -6.21 19.77
N GLU A 167 5.47 -5.50 19.27
CA GLU A 167 5.53 -4.03 19.39
C GLU A 167 4.31 -3.35 18.77
N TYR A 168 3.78 -3.91 17.68
CA TYR A 168 2.58 -3.44 17.01
C TYR A 168 1.41 -4.33 17.42
N SER A 169 1.08 -4.32 18.72
CA SER A 169 -0.05 -5.05 19.28
C SER A 169 -0.97 -4.18 20.12
N VAL A 170 -2.20 -4.67 20.25
CA VAL A 170 -3.23 -4.13 21.14
C VAL A 170 -3.80 -5.23 22.03
N TYR A 171 -4.38 -4.83 23.14
CA TYR A 171 -5.12 -5.70 24.05
C TYR A 171 -6.59 -5.29 24.06
N LEU A 172 -7.47 -6.25 23.84
CA LEU A 172 -8.92 -6.13 23.97
C LEU A 172 -9.41 -7.30 24.81
N ASP A 173 -10.03 -7.03 25.96
CA ASP A 173 -10.58 -8.05 26.87
C ASP A 173 -9.56 -9.14 27.25
N GLY A 174 -8.29 -8.74 27.44
CA GLY A 174 -7.20 -9.66 27.78
C GLY A 174 -6.66 -10.49 26.61
N ILE A 175 -7.22 -10.33 25.40
CA ILE A 175 -6.71 -10.95 24.17
C ILE A 175 -5.76 -9.97 23.47
N SER A 176 -4.53 -10.42 23.22
CA SER A 176 -3.56 -9.66 22.44
C SER A 176 -3.76 -9.93 20.95
N LEU A 177 -3.78 -8.86 20.15
CA LEU A 177 -3.79 -8.93 18.69
C LEU A 177 -2.58 -8.13 18.18
N SER A 178 -1.74 -8.77 17.37
CA SER A 178 -0.51 -8.18 16.83
C SER A 178 -0.53 -8.13 15.30
N LEU A 179 0.17 -7.16 14.71
CA LEU A 179 0.47 -7.21 13.28
C LEU A 179 1.23 -8.50 12.94
N TRP A 180 0.92 -9.07 11.78
CA TRP A 180 1.42 -10.34 11.23
C TRP A 180 1.10 -11.59 12.04
N GLU A 181 0.28 -11.46 13.06
CA GLU A 181 -0.29 -12.59 13.74
C GLU A 181 -1.18 -13.40 12.80
N ASN A 182 -1.00 -14.73 12.81
CA ASN A 182 -1.97 -15.63 12.20
C ASN A 182 -3.16 -15.75 13.15
N ILE A 183 -4.35 -15.35 12.70
CA ILE A 183 -5.58 -15.47 13.50
C ILE A 183 -6.51 -16.57 12.99
N ALA A 184 -6.10 -17.32 11.97
CA ALA A 184 -6.84 -18.48 11.50
C ALA A 184 -7.03 -19.51 12.65
N GLY A 185 -8.29 -19.85 12.93
CA GLY A 185 -8.65 -20.81 13.99
C GLY A 185 -8.47 -20.31 15.42
N LYS A 186 -8.13 -19.03 15.64
CA LYS A 186 -8.09 -18.45 16.99
C LYS A 186 -9.49 -18.07 17.47
N THR A 187 -9.72 -18.26 18.76
CA THR A 187 -10.89 -17.68 19.44
C THR A 187 -10.69 -16.17 19.52
N LEU A 188 -11.56 -15.43 18.85
CA LEU A 188 -11.55 -13.97 18.81
C LEU A 188 -12.47 -13.39 19.91
N PRO A 189 -12.27 -12.12 20.34
CA PRO A 189 -13.17 -11.44 21.26
C PRO A 189 -14.64 -11.51 20.84
N GLU A 190 -15.55 -11.61 21.81
CA GLU A 190 -17.00 -11.62 21.54
C GLU A 190 -17.45 -10.29 20.92
N GLY A 191 -18.47 -10.34 20.06
CA GLY A 191 -19.07 -9.14 19.46
C GLY A 191 -18.34 -8.58 18.24
N LEU A 192 -17.22 -9.18 17.80
CA LEU A 192 -16.61 -8.84 16.51
C LEU A 192 -17.43 -9.42 15.36
N ILE A 193 -17.85 -8.55 14.43
CA ILE A 193 -18.53 -8.94 13.21
C ILE A 193 -17.47 -9.16 12.13
N ARG A 194 -17.49 -10.34 11.49
CA ARG A 194 -16.61 -10.67 10.36
C ARG A 194 -17.30 -10.32 9.04
N ASN A 195 -16.64 -9.50 8.23
CA ASN A 195 -17.00 -9.25 6.85
C ASN A 195 -15.84 -9.65 5.93
N ARG A 196 -16.14 -10.30 4.80
CA ARG A 196 -15.16 -10.70 3.79
C ARG A 196 -15.36 -9.88 2.54
N THR A 197 -14.29 -9.28 2.06
CA THR A 197 -14.27 -8.52 0.81
C THR A 197 -13.16 -9.03 -0.10
N LEU A 198 -13.30 -8.80 -1.41
CA LEU A 198 -12.21 -9.04 -2.35
C LEU A 198 -11.05 -8.09 -2.01
N ALA A 199 -9.83 -8.61 -2.09
CA ALA A 199 -8.63 -7.82 -1.89
C ALA A 199 -8.45 -6.82 -3.04
N GLU A 200 -8.23 -5.56 -2.70
CA GLU A 200 -7.99 -4.47 -3.65
C GLU A 200 -6.63 -3.79 -3.40
N GLY A 201 -6.16 -3.02 -4.38
CA GLY A 201 -4.92 -2.24 -4.29
C GLY A 201 -3.68 -3.10 -3.99
N HIS A 202 -2.82 -2.61 -3.08
CA HIS A 202 -1.56 -3.27 -2.72
C HIS A 202 -1.73 -4.65 -2.05
N ILE A 203 -2.92 -4.97 -1.55
CA ILE A 203 -3.22 -6.26 -0.89
C ILE A 203 -3.62 -7.34 -1.90
N ALA A 204 -4.13 -6.96 -3.08
CA ALA A 204 -4.55 -7.92 -4.12
C ALA A 204 -3.39 -8.84 -4.58
N ASP A 205 -2.15 -8.33 -4.52
CA ASP A 205 -0.94 -9.09 -4.82
C ASP A 205 -0.58 -10.13 -3.75
N ARG A 206 -1.15 -10.02 -2.55
CA ARG A 206 -0.79 -10.81 -1.36
C ARG A 206 -1.91 -11.75 -0.91
N ALA A 207 -3.17 -11.45 -1.24
CA ALA A 207 -4.34 -12.20 -0.80
C ALA A 207 -5.51 -12.08 -1.80
N GLN A 208 -6.48 -13.00 -1.72
CA GLN A 208 -7.70 -12.94 -2.56
C GLN A 208 -8.75 -12.11 -1.86
N TYR A 209 -8.78 -12.26 -0.54
CA TYR A 209 -9.78 -11.69 0.31
C TYR A 209 -9.11 -10.96 1.46
N VAL A 210 -9.80 -9.94 1.93
CA VAL A 210 -9.54 -9.31 3.22
C VAL A 210 -10.72 -9.63 4.11
N ASP A 211 -10.43 -10.22 5.27
CA ASP A 211 -11.40 -10.33 6.35
C ASP A 211 -11.24 -9.10 7.26
N THR A 212 -12.34 -8.38 7.45
CA THR A 212 -12.44 -7.30 8.43
C THR A 212 -13.23 -7.83 9.62
N LEU A 213 -12.62 -7.76 10.80
CA LEU A 213 -13.25 -8.03 12.08
C LEU A 213 -13.46 -6.69 12.79
N GLU A 214 -14.71 -6.29 13.02
CA GLU A 214 -14.98 -4.98 13.61
C GLU A 214 -16.12 -4.97 14.64
N ASN A 215 -16.00 -4.03 15.56
CA ASN A 215 -17.05 -3.58 16.49
C ASN A 215 -16.87 -2.07 16.75
N ASP A 216 -17.56 -1.54 17.76
CA ASP A 216 -17.52 -0.12 18.12
C ASP A 216 -16.14 0.37 18.63
N HIS A 217 -15.25 -0.54 19.01
CA HIS A 217 -13.98 -0.22 19.66
C HIS A 217 -12.75 -0.50 18.80
N ILE A 218 -12.84 -1.46 17.89
CA ILE A 218 -11.71 -1.91 17.08
C ILE A 218 -12.16 -2.34 15.69
N LYS A 219 -11.27 -2.14 14.71
CA LYS A 219 -11.32 -2.74 13.38
C LYS A 219 -9.99 -3.43 13.10
N VAL A 220 -10.03 -4.71 12.74
CA VAL A 220 -8.86 -5.53 12.43
C VAL A 220 -9.01 -6.06 11.02
N ASP A 221 -8.07 -5.71 10.14
CA ASP A 221 -8.04 -6.21 8.78
C ASP A 221 -6.94 -7.27 8.65
N SER A 222 -7.34 -8.44 8.14
CA SER A 222 -6.48 -9.58 7.90
C SER A 222 -6.51 -10.00 6.43
N CYS A 223 -5.33 -10.31 5.88
CA CYS A 223 -5.23 -10.79 4.51
C CYS A 223 -5.32 -12.32 4.50
N ILE A 224 -6.17 -12.86 3.63
CA ILE A 224 -6.35 -14.29 3.45
C ILE A 224 -5.41 -14.76 2.34
N GLN A 225 -4.20 -15.12 2.75
CA GLN A 225 -3.17 -15.58 1.82
C GLN A 225 -3.45 -17.02 1.40
N PHE A 226 -3.65 -17.90 2.39
CA PHE A 226 -3.93 -19.33 2.23
C PHE A 226 -5.15 -19.68 3.11
N GLY A 227 -6.34 -19.58 2.54
CA GLY A 227 -7.65 -20.03 3.01
C GLY A 227 -7.65 -21.02 4.18
N GLY A 228 -7.92 -20.48 5.38
CA GLY A 228 -8.08 -21.25 6.62
C GLY A 228 -6.77 -21.66 7.29
N LYS A 229 -5.61 -21.55 6.61
CA LYS A 229 -4.29 -21.87 7.19
C LYS A 229 -3.47 -20.62 7.51
N GLN A 230 -3.64 -19.52 6.76
CA GLN A 230 -2.92 -18.26 6.94
C GLN A 230 -3.85 -17.05 6.72
N GLU A 231 -4.32 -16.50 7.84
CA GLU A 231 -5.06 -15.24 7.95
C GLU A 231 -4.19 -14.27 8.74
N ARG A 232 -3.57 -13.29 8.06
CA ARG A 232 -2.54 -12.43 8.67
C ARG A 232 -3.05 -11.02 8.89
N VAL A 233 -3.06 -10.58 10.15
CA VAL A 233 -3.41 -9.21 10.50
C VAL A 233 -2.38 -8.26 9.92
N PHE A 234 -2.79 -7.28 9.12
CA PHE A 234 -1.90 -6.27 8.54
C PHE A 234 -2.26 -4.84 8.96
N ARG A 235 -3.45 -4.66 9.53
CA ARG A 235 -3.92 -3.38 10.03
C ARG A 235 -4.83 -3.57 11.23
N ILE A 236 -4.62 -2.74 12.25
CA ILE A 236 -5.46 -2.65 13.44
C ILE A 236 -5.77 -1.17 13.65
N GLU A 237 -7.04 -0.83 13.72
CA GLU A 237 -7.52 0.51 13.98
C GLU A 237 -8.33 0.52 15.28
N VAL A 238 -7.89 1.33 16.24
CA VAL A 238 -8.52 1.48 17.54
C VAL A 238 -9.35 2.76 17.57
N ARG A 239 -10.60 2.62 18.01
CA ARG A 239 -11.63 3.67 18.06
C ARG A 239 -12.25 3.84 19.44
N GLY A 240 -12.14 2.83 20.30
CA GLY A 240 -12.72 2.81 21.65
C GLY A 240 -11.67 2.96 22.75
N THR A 241 -12.11 3.39 23.93
CA THR A 241 -11.27 3.55 25.12
C THR A 241 -10.93 2.23 25.82
N MET A 242 -11.58 1.12 25.45
CA MET A 242 -11.38 -0.20 26.07
C MET A 242 -10.15 -0.94 25.52
N VAL A 243 -9.53 -0.42 24.47
CA VAL A 243 -8.41 -1.05 23.79
C VAL A 243 -7.16 -0.22 24.04
N GLU A 244 -6.16 -0.87 24.61
CA GLU A 244 -4.84 -0.28 24.84
C GLU A 244 -3.80 -0.94 23.94
N ASN A 245 -2.82 -0.16 23.49
CA ASN A 245 -1.68 -0.73 22.79
C ASN A 245 -0.68 -1.34 23.78
N ARG A 246 0.38 -1.96 23.26
CA ARG A 246 1.41 -2.61 24.10
C ARG A 246 2.03 -1.72 25.17
N ARG A 247 2.09 -0.41 24.96
CA ARG A 247 2.69 0.55 25.90
C ARG A 247 1.64 1.27 26.76
N GLY A 248 0.41 0.78 26.79
CA GLY A 248 -0.67 1.33 27.62
C GLY A 248 -1.32 2.60 27.07
N ILE A 249 -1.07 2.96 25.80
CA ILE A 249 -1.74 4.10 25.17
C ILE A 249 -3.10 3.64 24.63
N HIS A 250 -4.14 4.42 24.93
CA HIS A 250 -5.51 4.18 24.52
C HIS A 250 -6.16 5.49 24.03
N ILE A 251 -7.36 5.38 23.49
CA ILE A 251 -8.16 6.56 23.14
C ILE A 251 -8.45 7.38 24.39
N GLY A 252 -8.20 8.68 24.34
CA GLY A 252 -8.29 9.61 25.47
C GLY A 252 -6.99 9.82 26.24
N SER A 253 -5.93 9.04 26.00
CA SER A 253 -4.61 9.37 26.53
C SER A 253 -4.15 10.75 26.04
N THR A 254 -3.40 11.46 26.86
CA THR A 254 -2.83 12.77 26.52
C THR A 254 -1.58 12.61 25.66
N VAL A 255 -1.20 13.67 24.92
CA VAL A 255 0.09 13.72 24.21
C VAL A 255 1.28 13.55 25.17
N GLN A 256 1.15 13.99 26.43
CA GLN A 256 2.18 13.83 27.44
C GLN A 256 2.39 12.35 27.80
N GLU A 257 1.30 11.62 28.06
CA GLU A 257 1.36 10.17 28.33
C GLU A 257 1.93 9.40 27.12
N LEU A 258 1.56 9.79 25.89
CA LEU A 258 2.14 9.22 24.67
C LEU A 258 3.67 9.39 24.63
N LYS A 259 4.18 10.59 24.91
CA LYS A 259 5.62 10.88 24.91
C LYS A 259 6.37 10.14 26.02
N GLU A 260 5.75 9.96 27.17
CA GLU A 260 6.32 9.17 28.27
C GLU A 260 6.42 7.69 27.92
N ALA A 261 5.42 7.14 27.22
CA ALA A 261 5.41 5.77 26.74
C ALA A 261 6.37 5.53 25.56
N TYR A 262 6.61 6.56 24.74
CA TYR A 262 7.49 6.53 23.56
C TYR A 262 8.50 7.69 23.61
N PRO A 263 9.50 7.62 24.50
CA PRO A 263 10.48 8.69 24.67
C PRO A 263 11.37 8.89 23.43
N GLU A 264 11.47 7.88 22.58
CA GLU A 264 12.28 7.88 21.36
C GLU A 264 11.43 7.35 20.19
N GLY A 265 11.74 7.82 18.97
CA GLY A 265 11.12 7.33 17.74
C GLY A 265 9.72 7.89 17.44
N LEU A 266 9.22 8.85 18.23
CA LEU A 266 8.05 9.64 17.86
C LEU A 266 8.43 10.75 16.88
N ALA A 267 7.67 10.83 15.78
CA ALA A 267 7.65 11.97 14.87
C ALA A 267 6.25 12.57 14.85
N TYR A 268 6.14 13.84 14.50
CA TYR A 268 4.85 14.54 14.43
C TYR A 268 4.65 15.16 13.05
N GLU A 269 3.42 15.06 12.56
CA GLU A 269 2.98 15.65 11.30
C GLU A 269 1.66 16.36 11.55
N GLU A 270 1.59 17.64 11.23
CA GLU A 270 0.45 18.50 11.55
C GLU A 270 -0.79 18.18 10.70
N ASN A 271 -0.58 17.69 9.47
CA ASN A 271 -1.64 17.35 8.55
C ASN A 271 -1.33 16.07 7.78
N TRP A 272 -1.22 14.94 8.50
CA TRP A 272 -0.93 13.67 7.88
C TRP A 272 -2.11 13.19 7.03
N GLN A 273 -1.88 13.03 5.72
CA GLN A 273 -2.89 12.56 4.75
C GLN A 273 -4.21 13.33 4.79
N GLU A 274 -4.17 14.64 5.05
CA GLU A 274 -5.37 15.50 5.18
C GLU A 274 -6.29 15.13 6.36
N GLN A 275 -5.80 14.32 7.31
CA GLN A 275 -6.55 13.87 8.48
C GLN A 275 -6.19 14.65 9.75
N GLY A 276 -5.41 15.72 9.63
CA GLY A 276 -4.96 16.56 10.74
C GLY A 276 -3.74 16.00 11.49
N ALA A 277 -3.60 16.41 12.74
CA ALA A 277 -2.40 16.24 13.52
C ALA A 277 -2.20 14.78 13.98
N HIS A 278 -1.02 14.23 13.71
CA HIS A 278 -0.67 12.86 14.07
C HIS A 278 0.73 12.79 14.68
N TYR A 279 0.89 11.88 15.64
CA TYR A 279 2.19 11.35 16.02
C TYR A 279 2.39 9.98 15.39
N GLY A 280 3.54 9.73 14.79
CA GLY A 280 3.95 8.43 14.28
C GLY A 280 5.08 7.85 15.13
N TYR A 281 4.92 6.61 15.61
CA TYR A 281 5.99 5.82 16.19
C TYR A 281 6.48 4.79 15.17
N ILE A 282 7.80 4.73 14.98
CA ILE A 282 8.42 3.71 14.14
C ILE A 282 9.61 3.11 14.88
N ALA A 283 9.60 1.78 15.05
CA ALA A 283 10.72 1.09 15.66
C ALA A 283 11.94 1.04 14.73
N GLU A 284 13.12 0.84 15.32
CA GLU A 284 14.37 0.59 14.60
C GLU A 284 14.48 -0.89 14.15
N ASP A 285 13.40 -1.45 13.59
CA ASP A 285 13.32 -2.88 13.25
C ASP A 285 13.37 -3.16 11.73
N GLU A 286 13.90 -2.20 10.96
CA GLU A 286 13.98 -2.14 9.49
C GLU A 286 12.64 -2.36 8.76
N SER A 287 11.53 -2.52 9.50
CA SER A 287 10.23 -2.78 8.93
C SER A 287 9.59 -1.52 8.36
N THR A 288 8.53 -1.72 7.58
CA THR A 288 7.63 -0.64 7.16
C THR A 288 6.47 -0.45 8.13
N CYS A 289 6.41 -1.24 9.21
CA CYS A 289 5.36 -1.12 10.20
C CYS A 289 5.50 0.17 11.01
N TYR A 290 4.38 0.76 11.40
CA TYR A 290 4.35 1.93 12.29
C TYR A 290 3.05 1.96 13.10
N ILE A 291 3.05 2.80 14.14
CA ILE A 291 1.86 3.17 14.90
C ILE A 291 1.59 4.66 14.67
N ALA A 292 0.41 5.03 14.21
CA ALA A 292 -0.02 6.42 14.11
C ALA A 292 -1.07 6.73 15.19
N PHE A 293 -0.92 7.87 15.84
CA PHE A 293 -1.80 8.38 16.88
C PHE A 293 -2.39 9.70 16.40
N LYS A 294 -3.68 9.72 16.10
CA LYS A 294 -4.39 10.96 15.75
C LYS A 294 -4.61 11.77 17.02
N VAL A 295 -4.37 13.08 16.94
CA VAL A 295 -4.53 14.00 18.08
C VAL A 295 -5.59 15.04 17.79
N GLU A 296 -6.54 15.15 18.70
CA GLU A 296 -7.56 16.21 18.71
C GLU A 296 -7.57 16.84 20.11
N ASP A 297 -7.51 18.17 20.19
CA ASP A 297 -7.49 18.93 21.45
C ASP A 297 -6.46 18.44 22.49
N GLY A 298 -5.31 17.94 22.03
CA GLY A 298 -4.22 17.46 22.88
C GLY A 298 -4.39 16.05 23.45
N VAL A 299 -5.41 15.30 23.01
CA VAL A 299 -5.64 13.91 23.38
C VAL A 299 -5.68 12.99 22.16
N ILE A 300 -5.39 11.72 22.37
CA ILE A 300 -5.39 10.69 21.31
C ILE A 300 -6.84 10.33 20.98
N SER A 301 -7.27 10.56 19.74
CA SER A 301 -8.63 10.26 19.25
C SER A 301 -8.71 9.02 18.37
N GLN A 302 -7.58 8.52 17.86
CA GLN A 302 -7.48 7.28 17.08
C GLN A 302 -6.08 6.69 17.20
N ILE A 303 -5.98 5.36 17.17
CA ILE A 303 -4.68 4.65 17.05
C ILE A 303 -4.75 3.72 15.85
N LEU A 304 -3.75 3.79 14.97
CA LEU A 304 -3.63 2.94 13.78
C LEU A 304 -2.30 2.21 13.82
N LEU A 305 -2.34 0.89 13.83
CA LEU A 305 -1.17 0.02 13.66
C LEU A 305 -1.26 -0.58 12.27
N THR A 306 -0.20 -0.46 11.46
CA THR A 306 -0.22 -0.97 10.08
C THR A 306 1.18 -1.33 9.61
N ASP A 307 1.27 -2.17 8.58
CA ASP A 307 2.52 -2.49 7.89
C ASP A 307 3.03 -1.43 6.92
N GLY A 308 2.27 -0.34 6.76
CA GLY A 308 2.58 0.77 5.87
C GLY A 308 2.58 0.43 4.38
N PHE A 309 2.18 -0.78 3.99
CA PHE A 309 2.10 -1.24 2.61
C PHE A 309 3.34 -0.92 1.73
N GLY A 310 4.53 -0.92 2.33
CA GLY A 310 5.78 -0.64 1.62
C GLY A 310 6.20 0.84 1.62
N GLN A 311 5.46 1.73 2.28
CA GLN A 311 5.85 3.12 2.52
C GLN A 311 5.98 3.36 4.02
N ARG A 312 7.06 4.02 4.44
CA ARG A 312 7.32 4.36 5.84
C ARG A 312 7.01 5.85 6.06
N PRO A 313 5.78 6.21 6.48
CA PRO A 313 5.44 7.60 6.79
C PRO A 313 6.15 8.06 8.07
N PHE A 314 6.09 9.36 8.38
CA PHE A 314 6.64 9.95 9.60
C PHE A 314 8.16 9.76 9.76
N THR A 315 8.91 9.71 8.67
CA THR A 315 10.36 9.79 8.76
C THR A 315 10.71 11.22 9.19
N PRO A 316 11.22 11.44 10.42
CA PRO A 316 11.53 12.79 10.86
C PRO A 316 12.61 13.37 9.95
N TYR A 317 12.37 14.58 9.45
CA TYR A 317 13.36 15.30 8.66
C TYR A 317 14.62 15.50 9.51
N ASP A 318 15.79 15.46 8.87
CA ASP A 318 17.02 15.80 9.58
C ASP A 318 16.93 17.24 10.10
N GLY A 319 17.12 17.41 11.41
CA GLY A 319 16.94 18.70 12.08
C GLY A 319 15.54 18.93 12.66
N TYR A 320 14.61 17.96 12.56
CA TYR A 320 13.31 18.03 13.22
C TYR A 320 13.43 18.25 14.75
N VAL A 321 12.64 19.17 15.29
CA VAL A 321 12.59 19.54 16.70
C VAL A 321 11.17 19.32 17.25
N ASP A 322 11.09 18.68 18.41
CA ASP A 322 9.80 18.35 19.00
C ASP A 322 8.90 19.59 19.21
N PRO A 323 7.57 19.47 18.98
CA PRO A 323 6.69 20.61 18.82
C PRO A 323 6.47 21.40 20.13
N ASP A 324 6.72 20.77 21.27
CA ASP A 324 6.69 21.33 22.62
C ASP A 324 7.93 22.15 22.98
N ILE A 325 9.02 22.02 22.22
CA ILE A 325 10.13 22.94 22.34
C ILE A 325 9.64 24.31 21.88
N ARG A 326 9.55 25.22 22.84
CA ARG A 326 9.03 26.57 22.61
C ARG A 326 9.89 27.28 21.58
N TRP A 327 9.21 27.93 20.64
CA TRP A 327 9.84 28.91 19.77
C TRP A 327 10.48 30.00 20.62
N VAL A 328 11.73 30.28 20.33
CA VAL A 328 12.44 31.45 20.80
C VAL A 328 12.27 32.51 19.72
N GLU A 329 11.64 33.61 20.09
CA GLU A 329 11.55 34.79 19.23
C GLU A 329 12.95 35.37 19.05
N VAL A 330 13.33 35.61 17.81
CA VAL A 330 14.56 36.30 17.49
C VAL A 330 14.27 37.79 17.62
N GLU A 331 14.70 38.37 18.75
CA GLU A 331 14.63 39.82 18.93
C GLU A 331 15.35 40.50 17.76
N ASN A 332 14.57 41.18 16.92
CA ASN A 332 15.07 42.10 15.91
C ASN A 332 14.75 43.51 16.43
N PRO A 333 15.68 44.18 17.15
CA PRO A 333 15.37 45.41 17.87
C PRO A 333 15.00 46.61 16.96
N GLU A 334 15.06 46.46 15.64
CA GLU A 334 14.74 47.53 14.70
C GLU A 334 14.03 46.92 13.48
N GLN A 335 12.96 47.57 13.02
CA GLN A 335 12.44 47.40 11.66
C GLN A 335 13.62 47.25 10.71
N LEU A 336 13.78 46.07 10.09
CA LEU A 336 14.94 45.64 9.29
C LEU A 336 15.61 46.82 8.58
N SER A 337 16.60 47.45 9.23
CA SER A 337 17.23 48.61 8.62
C SER A 337 17.98 48.14 7.38
N GLU A 338 18.10 49.00 6.36
CA GLU A 338 18.90 48.72 5.16
C GLU A 338 20.30 48.20 5.52
N LYS A 339 20.85 48.60 6.67
CA LYS A 339 22.13 48.14 7.21
C LYS A 339 22.10 46.66 7.62
N TYR A 340 21.08 46.20 8.35
CA TYR A 340 20.94 44.79 8.74
C TYR A 340 20.74 43.90 7.51
N ALA A 341 19.90 44.34 6.57
CA ALA A 341 19.71 43.64 5.31
C ALA A 341 20.97 43.66 4.43
N ARG A 342 21.77 44.73 4.45
CA ARG A 342 23.06 44.78 3.74
C ARG A 342 24.11 43.87 4.35
N GLU A 343 24.17 43.83 5.68
CA GLU A 343 25.14 43.00 6.41
C GLU A 343 24.84 41.52 6.26
N LEU A 344 23.57 41.09 6.24
CA LEU A 344 23.18 39.72 5.90
C LEU A 344 23.29 39.45 4.39
N TYR A 345 22.57 40.19 3.55
CA TYR A 345 22.25 39.76 2.18
C TYR A 345 23.05 40.42 1.04
N LEU A 346 23.82 41.50 1.26
CA LEU A 346 24.46 42.26 0.15
C LEU A 346 25.98 42.09 0.04
N GLY A 347 26.53 41.03 0.62
CA GLY A 347 27.93 40.64 0.41
C GLY A 347 28.28 40.34 -1.05
N GLN A 348 27.30 40.03 -1.91
CA GLN A 348 27.52 39.88 -3.35
C GLN A 348 26.31 40.41 -4.14
N HIS A 349 26.59 41.15 -5.22
CA HIS A 349 25.58 41.59 -6.16
C HIS A 349 24.94 40.38 -6.87
N LYS A 350 23.76 39.94 -6.43
CA LYS A 350 22.62 39.39 -7.22
C LYS A 350 21.74 38.51 -6.31
N LEU A 351 20.46 38.84 -6.19
CA LEU A 351 19.36 37.88 -6.00
C LEU A 351 19.58 36.72 -4.98
N ASP A 352 20.19 36.99 -3.82
CA ASP A 352 20.35 36.01 -2.74
C ASP A 352 19.03 35.85 -1.94
N SER A 353 17.94 35.56 -2.64
CA SER A 353 16.57 35.40 -2.11
C SER A 353 16.26 33.96 -1.66
N GLU A 354 17.27 33.10 -1.50
CA GLU A 354 17.07 31.70 -1.16
C GLU A 354 17.08 31.48 0.37
N PRO A 355 16.01 30.90 0.94
CA PRO A 355 15.87 30.58 2.37
C PRO A 355 17.09 29.88 2.97
N GLU A 356 17.72 28.98 2.21
CA GLU A 356 18.89 28.23 2.65
C GLU A 356 20.11 29.09 3.01
N GLN A 357 20.32 30.16 2.24
CA GLN A 357 21.45 31.06 2.48
C GLN A 357 21.19 31.92 3.72
N VAL A 358 19.94 32.39 3.86
CA VAL A 358 19.48 33.12 5.06
C VAL A 358 19.74 32.29 6.32
N VAL A 359 19.39 31.01 6.29
CA VAL A 359 19.65 30.08 7.39
C VAL A 359 21.14 29.91 7.65
N THR A 360 21.94 29.71 6.60
CA THR A 360 23.39 29.52 6.73
C THR A 360 24.04 30.73 7.43
N GLN A 361 23.64 31.94 7.05
CA GLN A 361 24.14 33.17 7.66
C GLN A 361 23.65 33.36 9.10
N PHE A 362 22.37 33.08 9.36
CA PHE A 362 21.81 33.12 10.70
C PHE A 362 22.58 32.19 11.64
N LEU A 363 22.81 30.94 11.23
CA LEU A 363 23.55 29.97 12.04
C LEU A 363 25.00 30.40 12.28
N ALA A 364 25.69 30.90 11.25
CA ALA A 364 27.07 31.38 11.38
C ALA A 364 27.22 32.54 12.37
N ARG A 365 26.20 33.40 12.50
CA ARG A 365 26.22 34.57 13.39
C ARG A 365 25.70 34.26 14.79
N SER A 366 24.55 33.61 14.87
CA SER A 366 23.82 33.41 16.13
C SER A 366 24.27 32.16 16.88
N MET A 367 24.92 31.21 16.19
CA MET A 367 25.31 29.90 16.75
C MET A 367 26.76 29.58 16.42
N GLU A 368 27.67 30.46 16.87
CA GLU A 368 29.11 30.33 16.67
C GLU A 368 29.63 28.97 17.19
N GLY A 369 30.43 28.28 16.35
CA GLY A 369 31.00 26.96 16.67
C GLY A 369 30.17 25.75 16.19
N TYR A 370 28.93 25.95 15.71
CA TYR A 370 28.14 24.90 15.09
C TYR A 370 28.36 24.83 13.58
N THR A 371 28.52 23.61 13.05
CA THR A 371 28.60 23.34 11.60
C THR A 371 27.34 22.63 11.15
N VAL A 372 26.69 23.11 10.08
CA VAL A 372 25.56 22.41 9.45
C VAL A 372 26.08 21.12 8.82
N ILE A 373 25.61 19.98 9.30
CA ILE A 373 25.98 18.66 8.77
C ILE A 373 24.95 18.14 7.78
N LYS A 374 23.68 18.53 7.93
CA LYS A 374 22.61 18.17 7.01
C LYS A 374 21.52 19.23 7.02
N LYS A 375 21.03 19.57 5.83
CA LYS A 375 19.91 20.48 5.59
C LYS A 375 18.67 19.63 5.35
N GLY A 376 17.57 19.95 6.03
CA GLY A 376 16.30 19.22 5.95
C GLY A 376 15.32 19.85 4.95
N LEU A 377 14.02 19.66 5.18
CA LEU A 377 12.93 20.13 4.31
C LEU A 377 12.73 21.67 4.42
N LEU A 378 12.15 22.27 3.38
CA LEU A 378 11.53 23.59 3.42
C LEU A 378 10.01 23.41 3.35
N ARG A 379 9.26 23.82 4.37
CA ARG A 379 7.79 23.73 4.38
C ARG A 379 7.17 25.11 4.24
N GLU A 380 6.28 25.30 3.27
CA GLU A 380 5.50 26.54 3.09
C GLU A 380 4.18 26.48 3.88
N GLU A 381 3.86 27.55 4.61
CA GLU A 381 2.56 27.73 5.23
C GLU A 381 1.79 28.87 4.53
N ASP A 382 0.52 28.61 4.19
CA ASP A 382 -0.32 29.44 3.30
C ASP A 382 -0.92 30.69 3.99
N ARG A 383 -0.15 31.32 4.87
CA ARG A 383 -0.48 32.60 5.52
C ARG A 383 0.75 33.52 5.49
N GLY A 384 0.85 34.36 4.47
CA GLY A 384 1.85 35.45 4.46
C GLY A 384 3.28 35.01 4.15
N GLN A 385 3.47 33.96 3.35
CA GLN A 385 4.79 33.44 2.95
C GLN A 385 5.69 33.15 4.15
N ILE A 386 5.29 32.18 4.96
CA ILE A 386 6.12 31.63 6.04
C ILE A 386 6.74 30.34 5.53
N GLN A 387 8.05 30.18 5.75
CA GLN A 387 8.77 28.96 5.43
C GLN A 387 9.48 28.41 6.67
N ILE A 388 9.30 27.13 6.93
CA ILE A 388 10.00 26.43 8.02
C ILE A 388 11.18 25.66 7.42
N TYR A 389 12.35 25.87 8.01
CA TYR A 389 13.58 25.22 7.60
C TYR A 389 14.16 24.35 8.73
N PHE A 390 14.53 23.12 8.39
CA PHE A 390 15.11 22.14 9.30
C PHE A 390 16.63 22.02 9.08
N ALA A 391 17.41 22.00 10.16
CA ALA A 391 18.86 21.83 10.09
C ALA A 391 19.39 20.92 11.20
N ALA A 392 20.30 20.03 10.84
CA ALA A 392 21.11 19.27 11.79
C ALA A 392 22.50 19.90 11.86
N CYS A 393 22.91 20.29 13.06
CA CYS A 393 24.17 20.96 13.34
C CYS A 393 25.01 20.15 14.32
N LYS A 394 26.34 20.18 14.16
CA LYS A 394 27.27 19.55 15.10
C LYS A 394 28.32 20.55 15.55
N MET A 395 28.67 20.49 16.82
CA MET A 395 29.82 21.20 17.34
C MET A 395 31.03 20.27 17.28
N PRO A 396 32.18 20.66 16.69
CA PRO A 396 33.35 19.79 16.60
C PRO A 396 33.86 19.25 17.95
N ALA A 397 33.62 20.01 19.03
CA ALA A 397 34.09 19.70 20.37
C ALA A 397 33.12 18.87 21.23
N GLU A 398 31.87 18.66 20.79
CA GLU A 398 30.85 17.94 21.58
C GLU A 398 30.34 16.68 20.85
N PRO A 399 30.17 15.55 21.56
CA PRO A 399 29.40 14.42 21.04
C PRO A 399 27.90 14.77 21.09
N GLY A 400 27.29 14.97 19.93
CA GLY A 400 25.85 15.21 19.79
C GLY A 400 25.49 16.00 18.53
N VAL A 401 24.25 15.84 18.07
CA VAL A 401 23.70 16.62 16.96
C VAL A 401 22.62 17.55 17.52
N LEU A 402 22.75 18.84 17.26
CA LEU A 402 21.73 19.84 17.53
C LEU A 402 20.75 19.87 16.35
N HIS A 403 19.53 19.43 16.58
CA HIS A 403 18.42 19.58 15.64
C HIS A 403 17.81 20.97 15.80
N LEU A 404 17.49 21.62 14.68
CA LEU A 404 17.03 23.00 14.65
C LEU A 404 15.91 23.19 13.66
N GLU A 405 14.90 23.93 14.11
CA GLU A 405 13.88 24.49 13.25
C GLU A 405 13.92 26.00 13.27
N LEU A 406 13.75 26.60 12.10
CA LEU A 406 13.82 28.02 11.86
C LEU A 406 12.55 28.43 11.12
N LYS A 407 11.84 29.43 11.63
CA LYS A 407 10.73 30.07 10.92
C LYS A 407 11.25 31.29 10.18
N LEU A 408 11.07 31.29 8.88
CA LEU A 408 11.40 32.38 7.99
C LEU A 408 10.12 33.07 7.54
N GLU A 409 10.10 34.40 7.60
CA GLU A 409 9.00 35.22 7.11
C GLU A 409 9.49 36.17 6.03
N TYR A 410 8.71 36.28 4.96
CA TYR A 410 9.04 37.18 3.86
C TYR A 410 8.67 38.62 4.23
N THR A 411 9.67 39.44 4.52
CA THR A 411 9.50 40.80 5.06
C THR A 411 9.92 41.85 4.05
N ARG A 412 9.11 42.91 3.91
CA ARG A 412 9.45 44.08 3.09
C ARG A 412 10.37 45.03 3.86
N ILE A 413 11.39 45.54 3.17
CA ILE A 413 12.33 46.50 3.73
C ILE A 413 11.81 47.92 3.44
N ASP A 414 11.45 48.65 4.49
CA ASP A 414 11.10 50.05 4.38
C ASP A 414 12.37 50.90 4.12
N ASN A 415 12.31 51.80 3.13
CA ASN A 415 13.37 52.73 2.69
C ASN A 415 14.41 52.23 1.66
N TYR A 416 14.20 51.08 1.00
CA TYR A 416 15.02 50.71 -0.17
C TYR A 416 14.41 51.24 -1.47
N MET A 417 15.23 51.72 -2.42
CA MET A 417 14.74 52.38 -3.66
C MET A 417 13.87 51.49 -4.58
N ASN A 418 13.81 50.17 -4.35
CA ASN A 418 13.08 49.21 -5.17
C ASN A 418 12.32 48.19 -4.29
N ASP A 419 11.19 48.55 -3.65
CA ASP A 419 10.22 47.66 -2.93
C ASP A 419 10.70 46.21 -2.70
N THR A 420 11.79 46.06 -1.93
CA THR A 420 12.56 44.80 -1.86
C THR A 420 12.05 44.01 -0.67
N ALA A 421 11.76 42.74 -0.90
CA ALA A 421 11.35 41.80 0.14
C ALA A 421 12.38 40.68 0.28
N VAL A 422 12.65 40.29 1.52
CA VAL A 422 13.69 39.32 1.88
C VAL A 422 13.16 38.34 2.92
N TRP A 423 13.70 37.13 2.92
CA TRP A 423 13.44 36.14 3.95
C TRP A 423 14.21 36.48 5.23
N VAL A 424 13.53 36.47 6.38
CA VAL A 424 14.15 36.74 7.68
C VAL A 424 13.75 35.67 8.68
N VAL A 425 14.71 35.18 9.47
CA VAL A 425 14.41 34.27 10.58
C VAL A 425 13.74 35.06 11.70
N THR A 426 12.50 34.72 12.02
CA THR A 426 11.73 35.38 13.10
C THR A 426 11.73 34.56 14.38
N HIS A 427 11.80 33.23 14.25
CA HIS A 427 11.85 32.34 15.40
C HIS A 427 12.78 31.15 15.14
N HIS A 428 13.35 30.62 16.22
CA HIS A 428 14.05 29.35 16.17
C HIS A 428 13.67 28.46 17.36
N ARG A 429 13.89 27.16 17.22
CA ARG A 429 13.89 26.21 18.35
C ARG A 429 14.92 25.13 18.09
N GLY A 430 15.46 24.55 19.16
CA GLY A 430 16.54 23.58 19.06
C GLY A 430 16.47 22.51 20.13
N GLN A 431 16.89 21.30 19.76
CA GLN A 431 16.93 20.12 20.61
C GLN A 431 18.24 19.36 20.36
N LYS A 432 19.01 19.08 21.41
CA LYS A 432 20.16 18.18 21.30
C LYS A 432 19.66 16.74 21.26
N ARG A 433 20.12 15.95 20.29
CA ARG A 433 19.91 14.49 20.24
C ARG A 433 21.28 13.79 20.31
N GLU A 434 21.33 12.72 21.08
CA GLU A 434 22.46 11.78 21.04
C GLU A 434 22.40 11.05 19.68
N GLY A 435 23.54 10.89 19.03
CA GLY A 435 23.62 10.41 17.64
C GLY A 435 24.47 9.17 17.49
#